data_AF-A0A352XX77-F1
#
_entry.id   AF-A0A352XX77-F1
#
_cell.length_a   1.000
_cell.length_b   1.000
_cell.length_c   1.000
_cell.angle_alpha   90.00
_cell.angle_beta   90.00
_cell.angle_gamma   90.00
#
_symmetry.space_group_name_H-M   'P 1'
#
loop_
_entity.id
_entity.type
_entity.pdbx_description
1 polymer ?
#
loop_
_entity_poly.entity_id
_entity_poly.type
_entity_poly.pdbx_seq_one_letter_code
_entity_poly.pdbx_strand_id
1 'polypeptide(L)'
;ILSAGINMHLTDLEPGSPEAAFWPETTHVLLSLVEEAVRPGAILSAHLTGALSLAESSYAARKLAREARARVATGLRAEMWTPNRVTEVTNGRLSTQSVVAALWLPNEGRVQPLTLLAHLAQQARTEGVLIAGNARVDAYQEIQGKMEAYHWQISLANGTVITARGLIRAVGPTA
;
A
#
# COMPACT_ATOMS: atom_id res chain seq x y z
N ILE A 1 0.46 -3.34 -9.54
CA ILE A 1 -0.58 -2.37 -9.11
C ILE A 1 -0.80 -2.65 -7.63
N LEU A 2 -0.48 -1.69 -6.76
CA LEU A 2 -0.84 -1.78 -5.34
C LEU A 2 -2.26 -1.24 -5.22
N SER A 3 -3.24 -2.11 -5.03
CA SER A 3 -4.60 -1.74 -4.65
C SER A 3 -4.74 -2.08 -3.18
N ALA A 4 -4.59 -1.09 -2.31
CA ALA A 4 -4.58 -1.27 -0.86
C ALA A 4 -5.86 -1.98 -0.40
N GLY A 5 -7.01 -1.69 -1.03
CA GLY A 5 -8.33 -2.19 -0.67
C GLY A 5 -8.65 -3.68 -0.78
N ILE A 6 -7.85 -4.49 -1.47
CA ILE A 6 -8.35 -5.81 -1.94
C ILE A 6 -7.78 -7.00 -1.15
N ASN A 7 -6.64 -6.85 -0.49
CA ASN A 7 -5.88 -8.01 0.01
C ASN A 7 -6.16 -8.39 1.48
N MET A 8 -6.89 -7.57 2.23
CA MET A 8 -7.32 -7.88 3.59
C MET A 8 -8.68 -7.20 3.81
N HIS A 9 -9.68 -7.90 4.32
CA HIS A 9 -10.97 -7.28 4.59
C HIS A 9 -10.89 -6.52 5.91
N LEU A 10 -11.41 -5.29 5.96
CA LEU A 10 -11.51 -4.54 7.21
C LEU A 10 -12.36 -5.32 8.24
N THR A 11 -13.31 -6.14 7.78
CA THR A 11 -14.13 -6.99 8.64
C THR A 11 -13.40 -8.15 9.30
N ASP A 12 -12.17 -8.45 8.88
CA ASP A 12 -11.35 -9.51 9.47
C ASP A 12 -10.51 -8.99 10.66
N LEU A 13 -10.55 -7.68 10.92
CA LEU A 13 -9.83 -7.01 12.01
C LEU A 13 -10.78 -6.67 13.16
N GLU A 14 -10.25 -6.66 14.38
CA GLU A 14 -11.02 -6.23 15.55
C GLU A 14 -11.29 -4.72 15.47
N PRO A 15 -12.55 -4.27 15.66
CA PRO A 15 -12.87 -2.85 15.64
C PRO A 15 -12.07 -2.07 16.70
N GLY A 16 -11.39 -1.00 16.28
CA GLY A 16 -10.58 -0.15 17.15
C GLY A 16 -9.17 -0.68 17.42
N SER A 17 -8.77 -1.82 16.82
CA SER A 17 -7.39 -2.27 16.87
C SER A 17 -6.46 -1.30 16.11
N PRO A 18 -5.16 -1.22 16.45
CA PRO A 18 -4.18 -0.46 15.68
C PRO A 18 -4.17 -0.84 14.20
N GLU A 19 -4.42 -2.12 13.90
CA GLU A 19 -4.45 -2.65 12.54
C GLU A 19 -5.62 -2.08 11.73
N ALA A 20 -6.79 -1.88 12.37
CA ALA A 20 -7.95 -1.29 11.73
C ALA A 20 -7.70 0.19 11.36
N ALA A 21 -6.87 0.90 12.13
CA ALA A 21 -6.50 2.29 11.85
C ALA A 21 -5.61 2.46 10.61
N PHE A 22 -4.87 1.43 10.19
CA PHE A 22 -4.04 1.49 8.98
C PHE A 22 -4.85 1.76 7.71
N TRP A 23 -6.14 1.39 7.67
CA TRP A 23 -6.96 1.53 6.46
C TRP A 23 -7.24 3.00 6.08
N PRO A 24 -7.79 3.83 6.99
CA PRO A 24 -7.85 5.28 6.77
C PRO A 24 -6.50 5.91 6.47
N GLU A 25 -5.45 5.54 7.20
CA GLU A 25 -4.11 6.12 7.03
C GLU A 25 -3.51 5.81 5.66
N THR A 26 -3.54 4.55 5.23
CA THR A 26 -3.06 4.14 3.91
C THR A 26 -3.88 4.76 2.78
N THR A 27 -5.19 4.95 2.98
CA THR A 27 -6.04 5.69 2.03
C THR A 27 -5.60 7.15 1.93
N HIS A 28 -5.35 7.83 3.04
CA HIS A 28 -4.84 9.20 3.04
C HIS A 28 -3.48 9.31 2.33
N VAL A 29 -2.58 8.36 2.55
CA VAL A 29 -1.29 8.29 1.82
C VAL A 29 -1.51 8.11 0.32
N LEU A 30 -2.43 7.24 -0.10
CA LEU A 30 -2.74 7.10 -1.53
C LEU A 30 -3.27 8.41 -2.12
N LEU A 31 -4.18 9.10 -1.42
CA LEU A 31 -4.74 10.37 -1.90
C LEU A 31 -3.66 11.45 -2.02
N SER A 32 -2.75 11.57 -1.05
CA SER A 32 -1.65 12.53 -1.13
C SER A 32 -0.66 12.22 -2.27
N LEU A 33 -0.39 10.93 -2.53
CA LEU A 33 0.41 10.51 -3.69
C LEU A 33 -0.26 10.85 -5.02
N VAL A 34 -1.59 10.75 -5.11
CA VAL A 34 -2.33 11.17 -6.32
C VAL A 34 -2.25 12.68 -6.52
N GLU A 35 -2.38 13.47 -5.44
CA GLU A 35 -2.21 14.93 -5.50
C GLU A 35 -0.78 15.32 -5.91
N GLU A 36 0.23 14.60 -5.45
CA GLU A 36 1.62 14.82 -5.84
C GLU A 36 1.85 14.47 -7.32
N ALA A 37 1.26 13.37 -7.81
CA ALA A 37 1.42 12.89 -9.17
C ALA A 37 0.88 13.85 -10.25
N VAL A 38 -0.02 14.77 -9.88
CA VAL A 38 -0.57 15.78 -10.83
C VAL A 38 0.23 17.09 -10.84
N ARG A 39 1.25 17.24 -9.98
CA ARG A 39 2.08 18.44 -9.96
C ARG A 39 2.97 18.51 -11.21
N PRO A 40 3.23 19.72 -11.75
CA PRO A 40 4.14 19.88 -12.88
C PRO A 40 5.53 19.29 -12.59
N GLY A 41 6.03 18.44 -13.49
CA GLY A 41 7.35 17.81 -13.35
C GLY A 41 7.40 16.62 -12.39
N ALA A 42 6.26 16.16 -11.86
CA ALA A 42 6.23 14.97 -11.02
C ALA A 42 6.70 13.73 -11.78
N ILE A 43 7.62 12.98 -11.16
CA ILE A 43 8.07 11.66 -11.64
C ILE A 43 7.03 10.58 -11.30
N LEU A 44 6.28 10.79 -10.21
CA LEU A 44 5.29 9.86 -9.67
C LEU A 44 4.10 9.69 -10.61
N SER A 45 3.71 8.44 -10.89
CA SER A 45 2.45 8.12 -11.56
C SER A 45 1.50 7.42 -10.60
N ALA A 46 0.45 8.13 -10.20
CA ALA A 46 -0.62 7.65 -9.34
C ALA A 46 -1.97 8.16 -9.84
N HIS A 47 -2.98 7.30 -9.86
CA HIS A 47 -4.32 7.64 -10.34
C HIS A 47 -5.40 6.93 -9.53
N LEU A 48 -6.45 7.68 -9.17
CA LEU A 48 -7.70 7.09 -8.69
C LEU A 48 -8.48 6.53 -9.87
N THR A 49 -8.58 5.22 -9.93
CA THR A 49 -9.40 4.49 -10.91
C THR A 49 -10.65 3.91 -10.29
N GLY A 50 -10.74 3.99 -8.96
CA GLY A 50 -11.57 3.16 -8.11
C GLY A 50 -11.29 1.67 -8.26
N ALA A 51 -12.05 0.88 -7.52
CA ALA A 51 -12.00 -0.58 -7.56
C ALA A 51 -13.41 -1.17 -7.44
N LEU A 52 -13.64 -2.27 -8.16
CA LEU A 52 -14.87 -3.06 -8.11
C LEU A 52 -14.57 -4.46 -7.61
N SER A 53 -15.30 -4.90 -6.59
CA SER A 53 -15.35 -6.30 -6.16
C SER A 53 -16.72 -6.86 -6.48
N LEU A 54 -16.79 -7.89 -7.33
CA LEU A 54 -18.05 -8.50 -7.77
C LEU A 54 -18.40 -9.69 -6.86
N ALA A 55 -19.65 -9.78 -6.43
CA ALA A 55 -20.19 -10.95 -5.77
C ALA A 55 -21.06 -11.75 -6.75
N GLU A 56 -20.71 -13.02 -6.95
CA GLU A 56 -21.48 -13.96 -7.78
C GLU A 56 -22.37 -14.90 -6.96
N SER A 57 -22.47 -14.66 -5.64
CA SER A 57 -23.36 -15.40 -4.76
C SER A 57 -23.94 -14.51 -3.67
N SER A 58 -25.11 -14.87 -3.15
CA SER A 58 -25.73 -14.16 -2.02
C SER A 58 -24.84 -14.14 -0.77
N TYR A 59 -24.06 -15.20 -0.56
CA TYR A 59 -23.08 -15.26 0.52
C TYR A 59 -21.96 -14.23 0.33
N ALA A 60 -21.34 -14.17 -0.86
CA ALA A 60 -20.32 -13.18 -1.18
C ALA A 60 -20.88 -11.74 -1.09
N ALA A 61 -22.11 -11.51 -1.55
CA ALA A 61 -22.75 -10.20 -1.46
C ALA A 61 -22.93 -9.74 -0.01
N ARG A 62 -23.30 -10.66 0.90
CA ARG A 62 -23.37 -10.35 2.34
C ARG A 62 -22.00 -10.00 2.93
N LYS A 63 -20.91 -10.63 2.47
CA LYS A 63 -19.53 -10.26 2.86
C LYS A 63 -19.22 -8.84 2.41
N LEU A 64 -19.41 -8.54 1.13
CA LEU A 64 -19.18 -7.20 0.58
C LEU A 64 -20.02 -6.12 1.27
N ALA A 65 -21.27 -6.41 1.61
CA ALA A 65 -22.12 -5.48 2.34
C ALA A 65 -21.63 -5.20 3.77
N ARG A 66 -21.02 -6.18 4.45
CA ARG A 66 -20.37 -5.95 5.76
C ARG A 66 -19.12 -5.10 5.59
N GLU A 67 -18.30 -5.40 4.59
CA GLU A 67 -17.10 -4.62 4.26
C GLU A 67 -17.44 -3.16 3.95
N ALA A 68 -18.48 -2.91 3.14
CA ALA A 68 -18.95 -1.56 2.83
C ALA A 68 -19.34 -0.79 4.10
N ARG A 69 -20.08 -1.41 5.02
CA ARG A 69 -20.46 -0.79 6.29
C ARG A 69 -19.26 -0.50 7.18
N ALA A 70 -18.32 -1.44 7.28
CA ALA A 70 -17.11 -1.26 8.06
C ALA A 70 -16.28 -0.08 7.54
N ARG A 71 -16.10 0.02 6.21
CA ARG A 71 -15.41 1.14 5.57
C ARG A 71 -16.10 2.48 5.82
N VAL A 72 -17.40 2.54 5.65
CA VAL A 72 -18.16 3.78 5.90
C VAL A 72 -18.05 4.19 7.38
N ALA A 73 -18.09 3.24 8.31
CA ALA A 73 -17.94 3.51 9.74
C ALA A 73 -16.55 4.09 10.09
N THR A 74 -15.52 3.82 9.30
CA THR A 74 -14.16 4.38 9.45
C THR A 74 -13.92 5.63 8.59
N GLY A 75 -14.97 6.21 8.01
CA GLY A 75 -14.90 7.43 7.21
C GLY A 75 -14.45 7.21 5.75
N LEU A 76 -14.31 5.95 5.32
CA LEU A 76 -13.95 5.61 3.94
C LEU A 76 -15.17 5.58 3.03
N ARG A 77 -14.98 5.91 1.75
CA ARG A 77 -16.03 5.82 0.74
C ARG A 77 -16.17 4.40 0.23
N ALA A 78 -17.37 3.84 0.37
CA ALA A 78 -17.74 2.54 -0.18
C ALA A 78 -19.23 2.53 -0.53
N GLU A 79 -19.58 1.89 -1.64
CA GLU A 79 -20.97 1.80 -2.10
C GLU A 79 -21.28 0.39 -2.60
N MET A 80 -22.47 -0.12 -2.25
CA MET A 80 -22.98 -1.35 -2.85
C MET A 80 -23.72 -1.01 -4.14
N TRP A 81 -23.28 -1.61 -5.26
CA TRP A 81 -23.90 -1.45 -6.57
C TRP A 81 -24.71 -2.69 -6.95
N THR A 82 -25.76 -2.44 -7.73
CA THR A 82 -26.52 -3.49 -8.42
C THR A 82 -25.79 -3.94 -9.69
N PRO A 83 -26.10 -5.13 -10.23
CA PRO A 83 -25.53 -5.58 -11.50
C PRO A 83 -25.79 -4.59 -12.65
N ASN A 84 -27.00 -4.00 -12.70
CA ASN A 84 -27.34 -2.99 -13.71
C ASN A 84 -26.44 -1.76 -13.63
N ARG A 85 -26.13 -1.28 -12.41
CA ARG A 85 -25.22 -0.15 -12.23
C ARG A 85 -23.80 -0.47 -12.69
N VAL A 86 -23.33 -1.69 -12.45
CA VAL A 86 -22.03 -2.16 -12.95
C VAL A 86 -22.01 -2.17 -14.49
N THR A 87 -23.05 -2.72 -15.13
CA THR A 87 -23.18 -2.72 -16.59
C THR A 87 -23.17 -1.30 -17.16
N GLU A 88 -23.92 -0.38 -16.54
CA GLU A 88 -23.98 1.03 -16.95
C GLU A 88 -22.61 1.69 -16.91
N VAL A 89 -21.93 1.66 -15.75
CA VAL A 89 -20.63 2.34 -15.55
C VAL A 89 -19.52 1.72 -16.39
N THR A 90 -19.58 0.41 -16.64
CA THR A 90 -18.59 -0.29 -17.48
C THR A 90 -18.93 -0.25 -18.98
N ASN A 91 -20.03 0.40 -19.37
CA ASN A 91 -20.56 0.40 -20.74
C ASN A 91 -20.70 -1.02 -21.32
N GLY A 92 -21.14 -1.97 -20.51
CA GLY A 92 -21.34 -3.37 -20.88
C GLY A 92 -20.07 -4.15 -21.21
N ARG A 93 -18.87 -3.59 -20.97
CA ARG A 93 -17.59 -4.28 -21.22
C ARG A 93 -17.29 -5.39 -20.22
N LEU A 94 -17.91 -5.33 -19.04
CA LEU A 94 -17.79 -6.34 -17.99
C LEU A 94 -19.05 -7.20 -17.98
N SER A 95 -18.90 -8.53 -18.06
CA SER A 95 -20.05 -9.43 -17.93
C SER A 95 -20.59 -9.40 -16.50
N THR A 96 -21.90 -9.21 -16.36
CA THR A 96 -22.60 -9.15 -15.07
C THR A 96 -23.64 -10.26 -14.90
N GLN A 97 -23.66 -11.25 -15.79
CA GLN A 97 -24.69 -12.30 -15.83
C GLN A 97 -24.80 -13.10 -14.52
N SER A 98 -23.67 -13.42 -13.91
CA SER A 98 -23.55 -14.14 -12.64
C SER A 98 -23.55 -13.22 -11.42
N VAL A 99 -23.42 -11.90 -11.62
CA VAL A 99 -23.21 -10.94 -10.53
C VAL A 99 -24.54 -10.68 -9.84
N VAL A 100 -24.55 -10.83 -8.52
CA VAL A 100 -25.73 -10.52 -7.69
C VAL A 100 -25.63 -9.15 -7.02
N ALA A 101 -24.40 -8.68 -6.75
CA ALA A 101 -24.08 -7.36 -6.20
C ALA A 101 -22.61 -7.04 -6.44
N ALA A 102 -22.23 -5.78 -6.32
CA ALA A 102 -20.84 -5.36 -6.35
C ALA A 102 -20.53 -4.34 -5.25
N LEU A 103 -19.29 -4.31 -4.80
CA LEU A 103 -18.75 -3.25 -3.95
C LEU A 103 -17.92 -2.32 -4.82
N TRP A 104 -18.28 -1.04 -4.81
CA TRP A 104 -17.54 0.04 -5.45
C TRP A 104 -16.77 0.85 -4.41
N LEU A 105 -15.50 1.07 -4.71
CA LEU A 105 -14.55 1.81 -3.88
C LEU A 105 -13.95 2.96 -4.71
N PRO A 106 -14.52 4.18 -4.68
CA PRO A 106 -14.13 5.26 -5.59
C PRO A 106 -12.74 5.83 -5.33
N ASN A 107 -12.25 5.73 -4.09
CA ASN A 107 -10.97 6.30 -3.67
C ASN A 107 -9.81 5.28 -3.78
N GLU A 108 -10.05 4.11 -4.36
CA GLU A 108 -8.99 3.18 -4.70
C GLU A 108 -8.34 3.58 -6.03
N GLY A 109 -7.17 3.03 -6.29
CA GLY A 109 -6.44 3.39 -7.49
C GLY A 109 -5.26 2.50 -7.79
N ARG A 110 -4.40 3.05 -8.62
CA ARG A 110 -3.14 2.44 -9.03
C ARG A 110 -2.01 3.43 -8.82
N VAL A 111 -0.92 2.94 -8.26
CA VAL A 111 0.37 3.62 -8.22
C VAL A 111 1.36 2.79 -9.02
N GLN A 112 2.13 3.45 -9.90
CA GLN A 112 3.20 2.79 -10.63
C GLN A 112 4.39 2.58 -9.69
N PRO A 113 4.79 1.33 -9.38
CA PRO A 113 5.73 1.06 -8.29
C PRO A 113 7.13 1.65 -8.48
N LEU A 114 7.68 1.65 -9.70
CA LEU A 114 9.03 2.17 -9.98
C LEU A 114 9.09 3.69 -9.82
N THR A 115 8.05 4.40 -10.26
CA THR A 115 7.94 5.86 -10.09
C THR A 115 7.74 6.23 -8.63
N LEU A 116 6.99 5.42 -7.87
CA LEU A 116 6.88 5.59 -6.42
C LEU A 116 8.23 5.41 -5.74
N LEU A 117 8.98 4.36 -6.07
CA LEU A 117 10.32 4.14 -5.54
C LEU A 117 11.27 5.29 -5.89
N ALA A 118 11.24 5.76 -7.14
CA ALA A 118 12.06 6.90 -7.57
C ALA A 118 11.69 8.19 -6.81
N HIS A 119 10.39 8.45 -6.65
CA HIS A 119 9.87 9.60 -5.90
C HIS A 119 10.31 9.56 -4.42
N LEU A 120 10.11 8.43 -3.74
CA LEU A 120 10.53 8.25 -2.35
C LEU A 120 12.06 8.34 -2.20
N ALA A 121 12.82 7.78 -3.14
CA ALA A 121 14.27 7.88 -3.14
C ALA A 121 14.74 9.33 -3.35
N GLN A 122 14.03 10.13 -4.15
CA GLN A 122 14.30 11.55 -4.32
C GLN A 122 14.02 12.31 -3.02
N GLN A 123 12.86 12.11 -2.41
CA GLN A 123 12.50 12.74 -1.12
C GLN A 123 13.52 12.41 -0.03
N ALA A 124 13.86 11.12 0.12
CA ALA A 124 14.85 10.69 1.10
C ALA A 124 16.21 11.36 0.90
N ARG A 125 16.68 11.48 -0.34
CA ARG A 125 17.94 12.20 -0.64
C ARG A 125 17.87 13.68 -0.30
N THR A 126 16.74 14.34 -0.56
CA THR A 126 16.52 15.74 -0.18
C THR A 126 16.60 15.94 1.33
N GLU A 127 16.13 14.97 2.11
CA GLU A 127 16.24 14.92 3.58
C GLU A 127 17.63 14.46 4.08
N GLY A 128 18.61 14.29 3.18
CA GLY A 128 19.98 13.91 3.53
C GLY A 128 20.22 12.40 3.68
N VAL A 129 19.27 11.54 3.31
CA VAL A 129 19.46 10.08 3.32
C VAL A 129 20.41 9.66 2.21
N LEU A 130 21.43 8.87 2.57
CA LEU A 130 22.32 8.24 1.61
C LEU A 130 21.73 6.91 1.12
N ILE A 131 21.47 6.83 -0.18
CA ILE A 131 21.01 5.59 -0.85
C ILE A 131 22.17 5.04 -1.67
N ALA A 132 22.78 3.94 -1.20
CA ALA A 132 23.86 3.26 -1.88
C ALA A 132 23.32 2.13 -2.78
N GLY A 133 23.36 2.35 -4.10
CA GLY A 133 23.10 1.29 -5.09
C GLY A 133 24.29 0.33 -5.20
N ASN A 134 24.04 -0.91 -5.65
CA ASN A 134 25.07 -1.95 -5.79
C ASN A 134 25.89 -2.23 -4.50
N ALA A 135 25.31 -1.92 -3.34
CA ALA A 135 25.90 -2.13 -2.02
C ALA A 135 25.41 -3.44 -1.41
N ARG A 136 25.88 -4.58 -1.94
CA ARG A 136 25.52 -5.89 -1.40
C ARG A 136 26.04 -6.04 0.03
N VAL A 137 25.14 -6.33 0.97
CA VAL A 137 25.48 -6.70 2.36
C VAL A 137 25.85 -8.18 2.37
N ASP A 138 27.04 -8.50 2.90
CA ASP A 138 27.50 -9.89 3.04
C ASP A 138 27.37 -10.39 4.48
N ALA A 139 27.59 -9.52 5.47
CA ALA A 139 27.45 -9.85 6.87
C ALA A 139 27.01 -8.63 7.68
N TYR A 140 26.35 -8.89 8.80
CA TYR A 140 26.10 -7.89 9.82
C TYR A 140 26.14 -8.55 11.20
N GLN A 141 26.64 -7.83 12.19
CA GLN A 141 26.75 -8.30 13.56
C GLN A 141 26.57 -7.14 14.53
N GLU A 142 26.01 -7.44 15.70
CA GLU A 142 25.98 -6.49 16.80
C GLU A 142 27.35 -6.47 17.47
N ILE A 143 27.85 -5.27 17.76
CA ILE A 143 29.14 -5.02 18.38
C ILE A 143 28.97 -4.11 19.61
N GLN A 144 29.81 -4.32 20.62
CA GLN A 144 29.83 -3.47 21.79
C GLN A 144 30.64 -2.20 21.51
N GLY A 145 30.01 -1.05 21.67
CA GLY A 145 30.64 0.27 21.56
C GLY A 145 31.25 0.72 22.89
N LYS A 146 31.76 1.96 22.90
CA LYS A 146 32.24 2.61 24.13
C LYS A 146 31.05 2.91 25.05
N MET A 147 31.26 2.82 26.37
CA MET A 147 30.23 3.03 27.40
C MET A 147 29.02 2.09 27.29
N GLU A 148 29.25 0.80 26.99
CA GLU A 148 28.21 -0.24 26.93
C GLU A 148 27.09 -0.03 25.87
N ALA A 149 27.25 0.92 24.95
CA ALA A 149 26.28 1.13 23.88
C ALA A 149 26.47 0.10 22.74
N TYR A 150 25.43 -0.68 22.45
CA TYR A 150 25.45 -1.62 21.32
C TYR A 150 25.25 -0.90 19.98
N HIS A 151 25.98 -1.36 18.96
CA HIS A 151 25.90 -0.86 17.58
C HIS A 151 25.85 -2.04 16.62
N TRP A 152 25.37 -1.81 15.40
CA TRP A 152 25.46 -2.75 14.30
C TRP A 152 26.67 -2.43 13.44
N GLN A 153 27.50 -3.44 13.19
CA GLN A 153 28.52 -3.41 12.15
C GLN A 153 27.99 -4.17 10.93
N ILE A 154 28.03 -3.53 9.76
CA ILE A 154 27.52 -4.05 8.50
C ILE A 154 28.69 -4.08 7.51
N SER A 155 29.01 -5.27 7.01
CA SER A 155 30.07 -5.50 6.04
C SER A 155 29.48 -5.67 4.65
N LEU A 156 29.95 -4.85 3.71
CA LEU A 156 29.57 -4.91 2.31
C LEU A 156 30.55 -5.77 1.51
N ALA A 157 30.09 -6.35 0.39
CA ALA A 157 30.88 -7.23 -0.47
C ALA A 157 32.12 -6.58 -1.08
N ASN A 158 32.16 -5.24 -1.14
CA ASN A 158 33.31 -4.48 -1.63
C ASN A 158 34.34 -4.18 -0.52
N GLY A 159 34.18 -4.74 0.69
CA GLY A 159 35.05 -4.51 1.84
C GLY A 159 34.74 -3.25 2.66
N THR A 160 33.73 -2.46 2.28
CA THR A 160 33.28 -1.31 3.09
C THR A 160 32.59 -1.80 4.35
N VAL A 161 32.89 -1.14 5.49
CA VAL A 161 32.26 -1.42 6.78
C VAL A 161 31.50 -0.19 7.25
N ILE A 162 30.24 -0.38 7.62
CA ILE A 162 29.34 0.65 8.12
C ILE A 162 28.99 0.34 9.57
N THR A 163 29.02 1.36 10.44
CA THR A 163 28.55 1.24 11.83
C THR A 163 27.26 2.05 11.99
N ALA A 164 26.22 1.45 12.55
CA ALA A 164 24.91 2.07 12.75
C ALA A 164 24.38 1.79 14.16
N ARG A 165 23.48 2.65 14.67
CA ARG A 165 22.80 2.44 15.97
C ARG A 165 21.61 1.48 15.89
N GLY A 166 21.12 1.23 14.68
CA GLY A 166 20.00 0.34 14.43
C GLY A 166 20.10 -0.27 13.04
N LEU A 167 19.48 -1.42 12.86
CA LEU A 167 19.41 -2.15 11.60
C LEU A 167 17.95 -2.53 11.34
N ILE A 168 17.43 -2.12 10.19
CA ILE A 168 16.11 -2.53 9.70
C ILE A 168 16.30 -3.43 8.49
N ARG A 169 15.76 -4.64 8.54
CA ARG A 169 15.82 -5.61 7.43
C ARG A 169 14.56 -5.52 6.59
N ALA A 170 14.65 -4.83 5.45
CA ALA A 170 13.57 -4.66 4.48
C ALA A 170 13.93 -5.30 3.11
N VAL A 171 14.40 -6.54 3.12
CA VAL A 171 14.96 -7.23 1.94
C VAL A 171 13.92 -7.98 1.09
N GLY A 172 12.64 -7.93 1.45
CA GLY A 172 11.61 -8.72 0.78
C GLY A 172 11.81 -10.23 0.98
N PRO A 173 11.25 -11.10 0.10
CA PRO A 173 11.27 -12.56 0.27
C PRO A 173 12.61 -13.23 -0.07
N THR A 174 13.72 -12.49 -0.12
CA THR A 174 15.02 -13.01 -0.58
C THR A 174 15.92 -13.46 0.58
N ALA A 175 15.33 -14.10 1.59
CA ALA A 175 16.07 -14.67 2.72
C ALA A 175 16.95 -15.85 2.27
#